data_AF-X1R5A5-F1
#
_entry.id   AF-X1R5A5-F1
#
_cell.length_a   1.000
_cell.length_b   1.000
_cell.length_c   1.000
_cell.angle_alpha   90.00
_cell.angle_beta   90.00
_cell.angle_gamma   90.00
#
_symmetry.space_group_name_H-M   'P 1'
#
loop_
_entity.id
_entity.type
_entity.pdbx_description
1 polymer ?
#
loop_
_entity_poly.entity_id
_entity_poly.type
_entity_poly.pdbx_seq_one_letter_code
_entity_poly.pdbx_strand_id
1 'polypeptide(L)'
;MELKPNTGGFIRPFGTAWFVMEFLKGNAPQDSKRIDPEVGAPMTDIHFEYKSALHRAHARDSVEKEEERRIGRGHPAYTEEEYDERLEYYLSRIPYKLLKMRYASFTRYFGHLKRLGWV
;
A
#
# COMPACT_ATOMS: atom_id res chain seq x y z
N MET A 1 31.49 15.97 -3.94
CA MET A 1 30.04 16.21 -3.91
C MET A 1 29.40 14.90 -3.49
N GLU A 2 28.69 14.86 -2.36
CA GLU A 2 28.03 13.63 -1.90
C GLU A 2 26.84 13.33 -2.83
N LEU A 3 26.93 12.28 -3.64
CA LEU A 3 25.84 11.80 -4.50
C LEU A 3 24.84 11.03 -3.64
N LYS A 4 24.02 11.75 -2.86
CA LYS A 4 22.86 11.18 -2.19
C LYS A 4 21.59 11.90 -2.64
N PRO A 5 20.46 11.19 -2.81
CA PRO A 5 19.19 11.81 -3.14
C PRO A 5 18.79 12.86 -2.10
N ASN A 6 18.35 14.05 -2.54
CA ASN A 6 17.79 15.08 -1.65
C ASN A 6 16.47 14.64 -0.99
N THR A 7 15.79 13.66 -1.59
CA THR A 7 14.58 13.03 -1.09
C THR A 7 14.83 11.53 -1.07
N GLY A 8 14.52 10.86 0.05
CA GLY A 8 14.73 9.42 0.20
C GLY A 8 14.18 8.60 -0.97
N GLY A 9 14.88 7.52 -1.32
CA GLY A 9 14.55 6.64 -2.45
C GLY A 9 13.15 6.05 -2.35
N PHE A 10 12.68 5.46 -3.45
CA PHE A 10 11.35 4.87 -3.59
C PHE A 10 10.95 3.95 -2.41
N ILE A 11 10.21 4.50 -1.42
CA ILE A 11 9.68 3.72 -0.29
C ILE A 11 8.41 3.02 -0.76
N ARG A 12 8.44 1.70 -0.82
CA ARG A 12 7.18 0.94 -0.82
C ARG A 12 6.70 0.88 0.64
N PRO A 13 5.43 1.20 0.91
CA PRO A 13 4.92 1.17 2.29
C PRO A 13 5.02 -0.22 2.91
N PHE A 14 5.02 -1.28 2.09
CA PHE A 14 5.25 -2.66 2.50
C PHE A 14 5.68 -3.54 1.32
N GLY A 15 6.25 -4.71 1.62
CA GLY A 15 6.74 -5.66 0.62
C GLY A 15 5.63 -6.51 -0.01
N THR A 16 5.76 -6.81 -1.31
CA THR A 16 4.78 -7.64 -2.03
C THR A 16 4.71 -9.08 -1.50
N ALA A 17 5.86 -9.74 -1.29
CA ALA A 17 5.87 -11.11 -0.75
C ALA A 17 5.24 -11.18 0.64
N TRP A 18 5.62 -10.26 1.53
CA TRP A 18 5.03 -10.17 2.87
C TRP A 18 3.51 -10.03 2.79
N PHE A 19 3.01 -9.08 1.99
CA PHE A 19 1.57 -8.88 1.84
C PHE A 19 0.86 -10.15 1.35
N VAL A 20 1.40 -10.80 0.30
CA VAL A 20 0.79 -12.01 -0.26
C VAL A 20 0.75 -13.15 0.77
N MET A 21 1.84 -13.38 1.50
CA MET A 21 1.90 -14.44 2.51
C MET A 21 0.93 -14.18 3.66
N GLU A 22 0.88 -12.95 4.19
CA GLU A 22 -0.03 -12.61 5.28
C GLU A 22 -1.49 -12.61 4.84
N PHE A 23 -1.76 -12.22 3.59
CA PHE A 23 -3.09 -12.32 3.00
C PHE A 23 -3.55 -13.79 2.90
N LEU A 24 -2.68 -14.67 2.40
CA LEU A 24 -2.99 -16.10 2.26
C LEU A 24 -3.09 -16.84 3.60
N LYS A 25 -2.41 -16.36 4.64
CA LYS A 25 -2.62 -16.82 6.02
C LYS A 25 -3.92 -16.31 6.66
N GLY A 26 -4.70 -15.49 5.96
CA GLY A 26 -5.94 -14.93 6.48
C GLY A 26 -5.73 -13.82 7.52
N ASN A 27 -4.54 -13.21 7.59
CA ASN A 27 -4.21 -12.17 8.58
C ASN A 27 -4.72 -10.77 8.21
N ALA A 28 -5.33 -10.62 7.03
CA ALA A 28 -5.91 -9.36 6.56
C ALA A 28 -4.91 -8.17 6.56
N PRO A 29 -3.72 -8.30 5.94
CA PRO A 29 -2.68 -7.28 6.00
C PRO A 29 -3.16 -5.94 5.42
N GLN A 30 -2.78 -4.85 6.10
CA GLN A 30 -3.06 -3.49 5.62
C GLN A 30 -4.56 -3.26 5.40
N ASP A 31 -5.43 -3.78 6.26
CA ASP A 31 -6.90 -3.70 6.14
C ASP A 31 -7.45 -4.35 4.85
N SER A 32 -6.76 -5.36 4.31
CA SER A 32 -7.30 -6.15 3.20
C SER A 32 -8.48 -7.01 3.66
N LYS A 33 -9.21 -7.58 2.71
CA LYS A 33 -10.20 -8.62 3.02
C LYS A 33 -9.55 -9.81 3.76
N ARG A 34 -10.25 -10.34 4.76
CA ARG A 34 -9.90 -11.62 5.41
C ARG A 34 -10.39 -12.78 4.54
N ILE A 35 -9.57 -13.81 4.38
CA ILE A 35 -9.91 -15.04 3.64
C ILE A 35 -9.72 -16.27 4.52
N ASP A 36 -10.31 -17.39 4.10
CA ASP A 36 -10.03 -18.72 4.65
C ASP A 36 -8.70 -19.25 4.07
N PRO A 37 -7.68 -19.49 4.90
CA PRO A 37 -6.37 -19.98 4.45
C PRO A 37 -6.42 -21.37 3.80
N GLU A 38 -7.37 -22.23 4.20
CA GLU A 38 -7.48 -23.59 3.67
C GLU A 38 -8.05 -23.61 2.24
N VAL A 39 -8.77 -22.55 1.85
CA VAL A 39 -9.32 -22.37 0.51
C VAL A 39 -8.37 -21.53 -0.36
N GLY A 40 -7.74 -20.52 0.23
CA GLY A 40 -6.91 -19.54 -0.47
C GLY A 40 -7.73 -18.51 -1.26
N ALA A 41 -7.10 -17.87 -2.24
CA ALA A 41 -7.74 -16.85 -3.06
C ALA A 41 -7.22 -16.84 -4.51
N PRO A 42 -8.07 -16.45 -5.49
CA PRO A 42 -7.62 -16.21 -6.86
C PRO A 42 -6.53 -15.12 -6.93
N MET A 43 -5.56 -15.26 -7.85
CA MET A 43 -4.50 -14.26 -8.04
C MET A 43 -5.03 -12.86 -8.36
N THR A 44 -6.19 -12.75 -9.02
CA THR A 44 -6.86 -11.48 -9.31
C THR A 44 -7.29 -10.77 -8.04
N ASP A 45 -7.79 -11.52 -7.06
CA ASP A 45 -8.32 -10.99 -5.81
C ASP A 45 -7.17 -10.56 -4.91
N ILE A 46 -6.12 -11.39 -4.81
CA ILE A 46 -4.88 -11.02 -4.11
C ILE A 46 -4.27 -9.77 -4.73
N HIS A 47 -4.25 -9.66 -6.07
CA HIS A 47 -3.71 -8.50 -6.77
C HIS A 47 -4.55 -7.24 -6.51
N PHE A 48 -5.87 -7.36 -6.51
CA PHE A 48 -6.80 -6.28 -6.19
C PHE A 48 -6.56 -5.77 -4.77
N GLU A 49 -6.55 -6.66 -3.78
CA GLU A 49 -6.33 -6.31 -2.37
C GLU A 49 -4.96 -5.66 -2.15
N TYR A 50 -3.91 -6.21 -2.77
CA TYR A 50 -2.57 -5.63 -2.72
C TYR A 50 -2.53 -4.22 -3.31
N LYS A 51 -3.19 -4.00 -4.46
CA LYS A 51 -3.28 -2.69 -5.09
C LYS A 51 -4.07 -1.69 -4.25
N SER A 52 -5.19 -2.11 -3.68
CA SER A 52 -6.03 -1.29 -2.81
C SER A 52 -5.28 -0.90 -1.53
N ALA A 53 -4.54 -1.82 -0.93
CA ALA A 53 -3.68 -1.53 0.22
C ALA A 53 -2.58 -0.51 -0.14
N LEU A 54 -1.90 -0.66 -1.29
CA LEU A 54 -0.91 0.32 -1.74
C LEU A 54 -1.53 1.70 -1.96
N HIS A 55 -2.77 1.73 -2.45
CA HIS A 55 -3.52 2.95 -2.68
C HIS A 55 -3.82 3.70 -1.38
N ARG A 56 -4.37 2.99 -0.39
CA ARG A 56 -4.63 3.55 0.94
C ARG A 56 -3.34 4.01 1.63
N ALA A 57 -2.28 3.21 1.56
CA ALA A 57 -1.00 3.60 2.17
C ALA A 57 -0.39 4.85 1.53
N HIS A 58 -0.50 5.02 0.21
CA HIS A 58 -0.04 6.25 -0.46
C HIS A 58 -0.90 7.46 -0.07
N ALA A 59 -2.21 7.28 0.06
CA ALA A 59 -3.10 8.35 0.49
C ALA A 59 -2.77 8.79 1.93
N ARG A 60 -2.63 7.84 2.86
CA ARG A 60 -2.21 8.09 4.25
C ARG A 60 -0.88 8.85 4.34
N ASP A 61 0.16 8.37 3.65
CA ASP A 61 1.47 9.04 3.57
C ASP A 61 1.37 10.47 2.98
N SER A 62 0.42 10.71 2.07
CA SER A 62 0.18 12.04 1.51
C SER A 62 -0.46 12.99 2.54
N VAL A 63 -1.43 12.51 3.33
CA VAL A 63 -2.04 13.25 4.44
C VAL A 63 -1.01 13.55 5.51
N GLU A 64 -0.23 12.55 5.92
CA GLU A 64 0.80 12.69 6.96
C GLU A 64 1.86 13.73 6.56
N LYS A 65 2.33 13.70 5.31
CA LYS A 65 3.24 14.74 4.79
C LYS A 65 2.62 16.13 4.73
N GLU A 66 1.31 16.22 4.52
CA GLU A 66 0.61 17.50 4.57
C GLU A 66 0.52 18.01 6.01
N GLU A 67 0.16 17.13 6.94
CA GLU A 67 0.08 17.40 8.37
C GLU A 67 1.42 17.82 8.96
N GLU A 68 2.50 17.10 8.67
CA GLU A 68 3.86 17.47 9.10
C GLU A 68 4.23 18.89 8.65
N ARG A 69 3.87 19.28 7.43
CA ARG A 69 4.08 20.65 6.93
C ARG A 69 3.17 21.66 7.61
N ARG A 70 1.93 21.30 7.93
CA ARG A 70 0.96 22.13 8.68
C ARG A 70 1.50 22.42 10.09
N ILE A 71 1.93 21.39 10.81
CA ILE A 71 2.56 21.49 12.14
C ILE A 71 3.85 22.31 12.07
N GLY A 72 4.71 22.06 11.08
CA GLY A 72 5.93 22.83 10.87
C GLY A 72 5.71 24.33 10.61
N ARG A 73 4.48 24.73 10.21
CA ARG A 73 4.07 26.14 10.05
C ARG A 73 3.40 26.71 11.31
N GLY A 74 3.31 25.95 12.40
CA GLY A 74 2.72 26.37 13.68
C GLY A 74 1.20 26.18 13.78
N HIS A 75 0.57 25.51 12.82
CA HIS A 75 -0.84 25.12 12.93
C HIS A 75 -0.99 23.83 13.76
N PRO A 76 -2.14 23.59 14.41
CA PRO A 76 -2.40 22.31 15.07
C PRO A 76 -2.45 21.16 14.06
N ALA A 77 -2.18 19.94 14.54
CA ALA A 77 -2.45 18.71 13.82
C ALA A 77 -3.94 18.61 13.40
N TYR A 78 -4.24 17.76 12.44
CA TYR A 78 -5.62 17.52 12.03
C TYR A 78 -6.40 16.85 13.17
N THR A 79 -7.70 17.16 13.26
CA THR A 79 -8.63 16.28 13.99
C THR A 79 -8.86 14.99 13.21
N GLU A 80 -9.50 14.00 13.83
CA GLU A 80 -9.83 12.73 13.16
C GLU A 80 -10.73 12.98 11.93
N GLU A 81 -11.72 13.86 12.05
CA GLU A 81 -12.61 14.22 10.95
C GLU A 81 -11.88 14.95 9.83
N GLU A 82 -11.01 15.92 10.16
CA GLU A 82 -10.20 16.61 9.16
C GLU A 82 -9.25 15.61 8.44
N TYR A 83 -8.64 14.68 9.19
CA TYR A 83 -7.76 13.66 8.62
C TYR A 83 -8.50 12.77 7.62
N ASP A 84 -9.70 12.31 7.96
CA ASP A 84 -10.51 11.46 7.07
C ASP A 84 -10.95 12.21 5.81
N GLU A 85 -11.31 13.49 5.91
CA GLU A 85 -11.59 14.34 4.75
C GLU A 85 -10.37 14.47 3.83
N ARG A 86 -9.17 14.64 4.40
CA ARG A 86 -7.92 14.68 3.63
C ARG A 86 -7.60 13.32 3.00
N LEU A 87 -7.85 12.23 3.72
CA LEU A 87 -7.63 10.87 3.22
C LEU A 87 -8.52 10.59 2.00
N GLU A 88 -9.81 10.91 2.06
CA GLU A 88 -10.75 10.77 0.95
C GLU A 88 -10.39 11.68 -0.23
N TYR A 89 -9.96 12.91 0.06
CA TYR A 89 -9.45 13.83 -0.95
C TYR A 89 -8.27 13.24 -1.73
N TYR A 90 -7.33 12.57 -1.06
CA TYR A 90 -6.20 11.93 -1.74
C TYR A 90 -6.61 10.64 -2.46
N LEU A 91 -7.46 9.80 -1.86
CA LEU A 91 -7.96 8.56 -2.49
C LEU A 91 -8.72 8.82 -3.79
N SER A 92 -9.53 9.87 -3.83
CA SER A 92 -10.29 10.25 -5.04
C SER A 92 -9.40 10.81 -6.17
N ARG A 93 -8.19 11.28 -5.86
CA ARG A 93 -7.30 11.96 -6.81
C ARG A 93 -6.06 11.17 -7.21
N ILE A 94 -5.57 10.28 -6.35
CA ILE A 94 -4.45 9.40 -6.68
C ILE A 94 -4.96 8.40 -7.72
N PRO A 95 -4.39 8.37 -8.94
CA PRO A 95 -4.90 7.45 -9.94
C PRO A 95 -4.55 6.02 -9.51
N TYR A 96 -5.57 5.16 -9.43
CA TYR A 96 -5.40 3.73 -9.12
C TYR A 96 -4.36 3.04 -10.03
N LYS A 97 -4.23 3.49 -11.28
CA LYS A 97 -3.26 2.98 -12.25
C LYS A 97 -1.82 3.46 -12.01
N LEU A 98 -1.61 4.55 -11.26
CA LEU A 98 -0.31 5.14 -10.97
C LEU A 98 0.50 4.29 -9.97
N LEU A 99 -0.19 3.50 -9.14
CA LEU A 99 0.43 2.69 -8.09
C LEU A 99 0.87 1.31 -8.60
N LYS A 100 2.15 1.27 -8.94
CA LYS A 100 3.16 0.22 -8.71
C LYS A 100 2.65 -1.22 -8.47
N MET A 101 2.05 -1.85 -9.48
CA MET A 101 2.22 -3.28 -9.86
C MET A 101 1.16 -3.64 -10.92
N ARG A 102 1.57 -3.76 -12.19
CA ARG A 102 0.66 -4.25 -13.26
C ARG A 102 0.37 -5.74 -13.03
N TYR A 103 -0.81 -6.20 -13.45
CA TYR A 103 -1.21 -7.60 -13.27
C TYR A 103 -0.19 -8.59 -13.86
N ALA A 104 0.32 -8.34 -15.07
CA ALA A 104 1.38 -9.17 -15.67
C ALA A 104 2.68 -9.23 -14.85
N SER A 105 3.04 -8.14 -14.15
CA SER A 105 4.19 -8.12 -13.24
C SER A 105 3.89 -8.90 -11.95
N PHE A 106 2.65 -8.78 -11.45
CA PHE A 106 2.18 -9.52 -10.28
C PHE A 106 2.19 -11.03 -10.53
N THR A 107 1.60 -11.52 -11.63
CA THR A 107 1.54 -12.96 -11.93
C THR A 107 2.93 -13.57 -12.09
N ARG A 108 3.87 -12.87 -12.73
CA ARG A 108 5.27 -13.30 -12.81
C ARG A 108 5.92 -13.40 -11.43
N TYR A 109 5.68 -12.39 -10.57
CA TYR A 109 6.22 -12.38 -9.22
C TYR A 109 5.61 -13.50 -8.35
N PHE A 110 4.29 -13.66 -8.39
CA PHE A 110 3.57 -14.73 -7.70
C PHE A 110 4.05 -16.12 -8.14
N GLY A 111 4.33 -16.31 -9.43
CA GLY A 111 4.94 -17.53 -9.93
C GLY A 111 6.32 -17.84 -9.32
N HIS A 112 7.11 -16.84 -8.94
CA HIS A 112 8.34 -17.07 -8.16
C HIS A 112 8.05 -17.53 -6.74
N LEU A 113 7.06 -16.94 -6.07
CA LEU A 113 6.67 -17.36 -4.72
C LEU A 113 6.27 -18.85 -4.70
N LYS A 114 5.48 -19.29 -5.70
CA LYS A 114 5.12 -20.70 -5.88
C LYS A 114 6.35 -21.60 -6.09
N ARG A 115 7.27 -21.20 -6.98
CA ARG A 115 8.50 -21.97 -7.25
C ARG A 115 9.41 -22.10 -6.02
N LEU A 116 9.36 -21.12 -5.13
CA LEU A 116 10.12 -21.11 -3.88
C LEU A 116 9.40 -21.85 -2.73
N GLY A 117 8.17 -22.33 -2.95
CA GLY A 117 7.37 -23.00 -1.91
C GLY A 117 6.89 -22.06 -0.81
N TRP A 118 6.77 -20.76 -1.09
CA TRP A 118 6.29 -19.76 -0.12
C TRP A 118 4.77 -19.62 -0.12
N VAL A 119 4.13 -20.00 -1.23
CA VAL A 119 2.67 -20.00 -1.47
C VAL A 119 2.28 -21.16 -2.38
#